data_AF-A0A7S3UZ64-F1
#
_entry.id   AF-A0A7S3UZ64-F1
#
_cell.length_a   1.000
_cell.length_b   1.000
_cell.length_c   1.000
_cell.angle_alpha   90.00
_cell.angle_beta   90.00
_cell.angle_gamma   90.00
#
_symmetry.space_group_name_H-M   'P 1'
#
loop_
_entity.id
_entity.type
_entity.pdbx_description
1 polymer ?
#
loop_
_entity_poly.entity_id
_entity_poly.type
_entity_poly.pdbx_seq_one_letter_code
_entity_poly.pdbx_strand_id
1 'polypeptide(L)'
;EEEGEGGPLALAPRPPPEGLAAALAARVPRMCECLRSHHSDTSTTRMQTKETIPKLGLLRLELVRLLDAAMRLRDPGIDKCFEEENALELVLELFFKYEWNNTLHHAVTSIITKIIEPGGEDGGSNRAGLVKQLLLSPQCRLIERILDANDRNKEKPAGYMGHVVAIAQAVVGQCRGAPGGGGAGAGGG
;
A
#
# COMPACT_ATOMS: atom_id res chain seq x y z
N GLU A 1 -37.91 34.14 20.90
CA GLU A 1 -36.45 33.97 20.71
C GLU A 1 -36.07 32.74 21.49
N GLU A 2 -35.73 31.65 20.83
CA GLU A 2 -34.84 30.62 21.38
C GLU A 2 -34.13 29.96 20.20
N GLU A 3 -32.84 29.77 20.41
CA GLU A 3 -31.79 29.62 19.43
C GLU A 3 -31.81 28.21 18.84
N GLY A 4 -31.87 28.14 17.51
CA GLY A 4 -31.62 26.89 16.78
C GLY A 4 -30.13 26.56 16.86
N GLU A 5 -29.81 25.48 17.59
CA GLU A 5 -28.51 24.81 17.64
C GLU A 5 -27.88 24.64 16.25
N GLY A 6 -26.95 25.53 15.91
CA GLY A 6 -26.02 25.33 14.81
C GLY A 6 -24.91 24.37 15.25
N GLY A 7 -25.14 23.07 15.10
CA GLY A 7 -24.07 22.08 15.25
C GLY A 7 -22.87 22.42 14.35
N PRO A 8 -21.62 22.10 14.75
CA PRO A 8 -20.44 22.51 14.02
C PRO A 8 -20.48 21.98 12.58
N LEU A 9 -20.57 22.89 11.61
CA LEU A 9 -20.42 22.61 10.19
C LEU A 9 -19.06 21.95 9.99
N ALA A 10 -19.04 20.62 9.84
CA ALA A 10 -17.85 19.88 9.50
C ALA A 10 -17.35 20.40 8.14
N LEU A 11 -16.34 21.27 8.18
CA LEU A 11 -15.75 21.87 6.99
C LEU A 11 -15.27 20.74 6.08
N ALA A 12 -15.86 20.64 4.88
CA ALA A 12 -15.46 19.64 3.91
C ALA A 12 -13.94 19.69 3.69
N PRO A 13 -13.27 18.53 3.56
CA PRO A 13 -11.83 18.49 3.39
C PRO A 13 -11.42 19.32 2.18
N ARG A 14 -10.48 20.26 2.41
CA ARG A 14 -9.98 21.15 1.35
C ARG A 14 -9.42 20.29 0.21
N PRO A 15 -9.80 20.57 -1.06
CA PRO A 15 -9.22 19.86 -2.19
C PRO A 15 -7.70 20.08 -2.24
N PRO A 16 -6.93 19.09 -2.70
CA PRO A 16 -5.49 19.23 -2.83
C PRO A 16 -5.15 20.42 -3.75
N PRO A 17 -4.03 21.13 -3.51
CA PRO A 17 -3.56 22.19 -4.39
C PRO A 17 -3.41 21.69 -5.83
N GLU A 18 -3.78 22.53 -6.79
CA GLU A 18 -3.57 22.25 -8.21
C GLU A 18 -2.09 22.00 -8.50
N GLY A 19 -1.80 21.02 -9.36
CA GLY A 19 -0.44 20.64 -9.70
C GLY A 19 0.30 19.81 -8.64
N LEU A 20 -0.29 19.53 -7.46
CA LEU A 20 0.36 18.69 -6.44
C LEU A 20 0.63 17.27 -6.95
N ALA A 21 -0.30 16.67 -7.69
CA ALA A 21 -0.15 15.32 -8.23
C ALA A 21 1.01 15.24 -9.24
N ALA A 22 1.02 16.15 -10.22
CA ALA A 22 2.11 16.27 -11.19
C ALA A 22 3.45 16.57 -10.50
N ALA A 23 3.43 17.40 -9.46
CA ALA A 23 4.59 17.68 -8.67
C ALA A 23 5.12 16.40 -8.01
N LEU A 24 4.28 15.65 -7.30
CA LEU A 24 4.68 14.39 -6.64
C LEU A 24 5.17 13.35 -7.65
N ALA A 25 4.46 13.16 -8.76
CA ALA A 25 4.84 12.23 -9.84
C ALA A 25 6.28 12.51 -10.32
N ALA A 26 6.63 13.77 -10.58
CA ALA A 26 7.97 14.16 -11.00
C ALA A 26 9.07 13.87 -9.95
N ARG A 27 8.73 13.64 -8.67
CA ARG A 27 9.70 13.29 -7.61
C ARG A 27 9.76 11.78 -7.33
N VAL A 28 8.79 10.98 -7.76
CA VAL A 28 8.75 9.53 -7.50
C VAL A 28 10.06 8.83 -7.89
N PRO A 29 10.68 9.08 -9.06
CA PRO A 29 11.97 8.47 -9.43
C PRO A 29 13.07 8.74 -8.40
N ARG A 30 13.24 10.01 -8.00
CA ARG A 30 14.24 10.42 -7.02
C ARG A 30 13.95 9.82 -5.64
N MET A 31 12.69 9.72 -5.25
CA MET A 31 12.30 9.07 -3.99
C MET A 31 12.69 7.58 -3.99
N CYS A 32 12.43 6.88 -5.09
CA CYS A 32 12.80 5.47 -5.25
C CYS A 32 14.32 5.27 -5.26
N GLU A 33 15.06 6.15 -5.96
CA GLU A 33 16.52 6.19 -5.94
C GLU A 33 17.07 6.40 -4.52
N CYS A 34 16.51 7.34 -3.75
CA CYS A 34 16.89 7.53 -2.35
C CYS A 34 16.60 6.27 -1.51
N LEU A 35 15.45 5.62 -1.71
CA LEU A 35 15.11 4.39 -1.00
C LEU A 35 16.06 3.22 -1.34
N ARG A 36 16.58 3.14 -2.57
CA ARG A 36 17.56 2.12 -3.01
C ARG A 36 18.98 2.41 -2.53
N SER A 37 19.44 3.65 -2.66
CA SER A 37 20.83 4.04 -2.39
C SER A 37 21.22 3.90 -0.91
N HIS A 38 20.28 4.08 0.02
CA HIS A 38 20.52 3.98 1.46
C HIS A 38 20.48 2.51 1.95
N HIS A 39 21.28 1.64 1.36
CA HIS A 39 21.46 0.24 1.76
C HIS A 39 22.09 0.10 3.16
N SER A 40 22.79 1.14 3.63
CA SER A 40 23.45 1.22 4.93
C SER A 40 22.51 1.72 6.03
N ASP A 41 21.35 1.08 6.20
CA ASP A 41 20.71 1.09 7.52
C ASP A 41 21.54 0.19 8.45
N THR A 42 22.79 0.59 8.71
CA THR A 42 23.72 -0.09 9.64
C THR A 42 23.25 0.10 11.09
N SER A 43 22.26 0.97 11.30
CA SER A 43 21.58 1.10 12.58
C SER A 43 20.77 -0.16 12.86
N THR A 44 21.15 -0.83 13.93
CA THR A 44 20.38 -1.93 14.48
C THR A 44 19.71 -1.50 15.78
N THR A 45 18.71 -2.24 16.23
CA THR A 45 18.12 -2.06 17.55
C THR A 45 18.08 -3.40 18.26
N ARG A 46 18.40 -3.39 19.55
CA ARG A 46 18.36 -4.60 20.37
C ARG A 46 16.96 -4.76 20.95
N MET A 47 16.32 -5.87 20.65
CA MET A 47 15.03 -6.23 21.22
C MET A 47 15.17 -6.70 22.68
N GLN A 48 14.04 -6.78 23.38
CA GLN A 48 13.99 -7.37 24.73
C GLN A 48 14.44 -8.85 24.73
N THR A 49 14.26 -9.54 23.61
CA THR A 49 14.76 -10.91 23.34
C THR A 49 16.28 -10.98 23.16
N LYS A 50 17.00 -9.85 23.29
CA LYS A 50 18.44 -9.66 23.06
C LYS A 50 18.88 -9.82 21.60
N GLU A 51 17.96 -10.11 20.69
CA GLU A 51 18.21 -10.16 19.25
C GLU A 51 18.45 -8.75 18.70
N THR A 52 19.38 -8.64 17.75
CA THR A 52 19.72 -7.41 17.06
C THR A 52 19.03 -7.39 15.71
N ILE A 53 18.08 -6.48 15.53
CA ILE A 53 17.28 -6.37 14.30
C ILE A 53 17.67 -5.13 13.47
N PRO A 54 17.54 -5.17 12.14
CA PRO A 54 17.76 -4.00 11.30
C PRO A 54 16.71 -2.92 11.59
N LYS A 55 17.11 -1.65 11.55
CA LYS A 55 16.20 -0.51 11.73
C LYS A 55 16.15 0.35 10.49
N LEU A 56 14.95 0.60 9.96
CA LEU A 56 14.75 1.53 8.85
C LEU A 56 14.98 2.97 9.33
N GLY A 57 15.85 3.71 8.65
CA GLY A 57 16.09 5.14 8.94
C GLY A 57 14.83 6.00 8.78
N LEU A 58 14.71 7.06 9.59
CA LEU A 58 13.53 7.95 9.61
C LEU A 58 13.22 8.54 8.23
N LEU A 59 14.25 9.01 7.50
CA LEU A 59 14.06 9.58 6.17
C LEU A 59 13.43 8.57 5.20
N ARG A 60 13.92 7.33 5.18
CA ARG A 60 13.38 6.28 4.30
C ARG A 60 11.94 5.94 4.68
N LEU A 61 11.64 5.89 5.96
CA LEU A 61 10.27 5.69 6.44
C LEU A 61 9.34 6.81 5.95
N GLU A 62 9.75 8.08 6.09
CA GLU A 62 8.97 9.23 5.62
C GLU A 62 8.83 9.27 4.09
N LEU A 63 9.84 8.80 3.33
CA LEU A 63 9.72 8.64 1.89
C LEU A 63 8.65 7.61 1.51
N VAL A 64 8.58 6.46 2.21
CA VAL A 64 7.50 5.47 1.98
C VAL A 64 6.13 6.05 2.35
N ARG A 65 6.05 6.86 3.42
CA ARG A 65 4.80 7.56 3.77
C ARG A 65 4.40 8.60 2.73
N LEU A 66 5.37 9.27 2.10
CA LEU A 66 5.11 10.20 1.01
C LEU A 66 4.63 9.47 -0.25
N LEU A 67 5.15 8.27 -0.54
CA LEU A 67 4.62 7.38 -1.58
C LEU A 67 3.17 6.97 -1.27
N ASP A 68 2.85 6.61 -0.02
CA ASP A 68 1.47 6.33 0.40
C ASP A 68 0.54 7.53 0.19
N ALA A 69 1.00 8.73 0.57
CA ALA A 69 0.24 9.95 0.40
C ALA A 69 0.00 10.28 -1.08
N ALA A 70 1.01 10.10 -1.94
CA ALA A 70 0.89 10.28 -3.39
C ALA A 70 -0.18 9.36 -3.99
N MET A 71 -0.22 8.10 -3.56
CA MET A 71 -1.21 7.12 -4.04
C MET A 71 -2.66 7.45 -3.66
N ARG A 72 -2.90 8.33 -2.68
CA ARG A 72 -4.25 8.83 -2.33
C ARG A 72 -4.85 9.72 -3.41
N LEU A 73 -4.01 10.37 -4.21
CA LEU A 73 -4.47 11.29 -5.25
C LEU A 73 -5.11 10.58 -6.45
N ARG A 74 -4.93 9.25 -6.58
CA ARG A 74 -5.44 8.44 -7.69
C ARG A 74 -5.14 9.04 -9.07
N ASP A 75 -3.95 9.66 -9.18
CA ASP A 75 -3.48 10.30 -10.40
C ASP A 75 -2.77 9.29 -11.31
N PRO A 76 -3.15 9.16 -12.60
CA PRO A 76 -2.51 8.22 -13.53
C PRO A 76 -1.02 8.47 -13.76
N GLY A 77 -0.55 9.72 -13.62
CA GLY A 77 0.87 10.06 -13.74
C GLY A 77 1.68 9.48 -12.58
N ILE A 78 1.14 9.55 -11.37
CA ILE A 78 1.72 8.89 -10.19
C ILE A 78 1.75 7.37 -10.40
N ASP A 79 0.61 6.79 -10.83
CA ASP A 79 0.50 5.35 -11.04
C ASP A 79 1.53 4.84 -12.07
N LYS A 80 1.69 5.57 -13.18
CA LYS A 80 2.70 5.27 -14.22
C LYS A 80 4.13 5.35 -13.67
N CYS A 81 4.46 6.39 -12.90
CA CYS A 81 5.79 6.49 -12.29
C CYS A 81 6.07 5.34 -11.32
N PHE A 82 5.07 4.85 -10.58
CA PHE A 82 5.22 3.68 -9.71
C PHE A 82 5.55 2.41 -10.52
N GLU A 83 4.89 2.23 -11.67
CA GLU A 83 5.15 1.11 -12.57
C GLU A 83 6.57 1.15 -13.14
N GLU A 84 6.95 2.29 -13.73
CA GLU A 84 8.27 2.50 -14.35
C GLU A 84 9.43 2.34 -13.36
N GLU A 85 9.24 2.80 -12.13
CA GLU A 85 10.26 2.72 -11.08
C GLU A 85 10.26 1.38 -10.33
N ASN A 86 9.38 0.42 -10.63
CA ASN A 86 9.20 -0.78 -9.80
C ASN A 86 9.08 -0.44 -8.30
N ALA A 87 8.33 0.63 -8.00
CA ALA A 87 8.21 1.13 -6.63
C ALA A 87 7.56 0.09 -5.70
N LEU A 88 6.66 -0.74 -6.25
CA LEU A 88 5.97 -1.82 -5.52
C LEU A 88 6.92 -2.91 -5.02
N GLU A 89 7.84 -3.36 -5.86
CA GLU A 89 8.88 -4.33 -5.47
C GLU A 89 9.70 -3.76 -4.31
N LEU A 90 10.15 -2.51 -4.45
CA LEU A 90 10.98 -1.84 -3.46
C LEU A 90 10.28 -1.73 -2.10
N VAL A 91 9.03 -1.25 -2.06
CA VAL A 91 8.31 -1.13 -0.77
C VAL A 91 7.98 -2.48 -0.17
N LEU A 92 7.75 -3.52 -0.98
CA LEU A 92 7.57 -4.89 -0.50
C LEU A 92 8.87 -5.45 0.08
N GLU A 93 10.03 -5.20 -0.52
CA GLU A 93 11.32 -5.60 0.06
C GLU A 93 11.55 -4.97 1.42
N LEU A 94 11.26 -3.67 1.56
CA LEU A 94 11.34 -2.99 2.85
C LEU A 94 10.36 -3.61 3.86
N PHE A 95 9.11 -3.86 3.46
CA PHE A 95 8.08 -4.45 4.32
C PHE A 95 8.57 -5.74 5.00
N PHE A 96 9.08 -6.69 4.22
CA PHE A 96 9.52 -7.99 4.75
C PHE A 96 10.90 -7.92 5.42
N LYS A 97 11.78 -6.99 5.01
CA LYS A 97 13.11 -6.82 5.64
C LYS A 97 13.02 -6.26 7.07
N TYR A 98 12.10 -5.33 7.32
CA TYR A 98 11.97 -4.66 8.61
C TYR A 98 10.76 -5.19 9.39
N GLU A 99 10.90 -6.38 9.96
CA GLU A 99 9.81 -7.17 10.56
C GLU A 99 9.06 -6.49 11.71
N TRP A 100 9.64 -5.45 12.32
CA TRP A 100 9.15 -4.80 13.54
C TRP A 100 8.87 -3.29 13.35
N ASN A 101 8.70 -2.82 12.11
CA ASN A 101 8.37 -1.43 11.82
C ASN A 101 6.88 -1.25 11.47
N ASN A 102 6.05 -1.06 12.49
CA ASN A 102 4.59 -0.91 12.32
C ASN A 102 4.22 0.21 11.35
N THR A 103 4.87 1.38 11.44
CA THR A 103 4.57 2.52 10.56
C THR A 103 4.84 2.20 9.09
N LEU A 104 5.94 1.50 8.80
CA LEU A 104 6.24 1.02 7.46
C LEU A 104 5.16 0.06 6.99
N HIS A 105 4.80 -0.94 7.81
CA HIS A 105 3.80 -1.93 7.42
C HIS A 105 2.44 -1.33 7.19
N HIS A 106 2.01 -0.36 8.01
CA HIS A 106 0.80 0.43 7.77
C HIS A 106 0.86 1.15 6.42
N ALA A 107 1.94 1.87 6.12
CA ALA A 107 2.08 2.62 4.87
C ALA A 107 2.02 1.69 3.64
N VAL A 108 2.77 0.58 3.65
CA VAL A 108 2.80 -0.38 2.54
C VAL A 108 1.46 -1.11 2.38
N THR A 109 0.84 -1.55 3.49
CA THR A 109 -0.51 -2.13 3.44
C THR A 109 -1.48 -1.13 2.80
N SER A 110 -1.41 0.13 3.21
CA SER A 110 -2.29 1.18 2.68
C SER A 110 -2.04 1.47 1.21
N ILE A 111 -0.79 1.41 0.72
CA ILE A 111 -0.47 1.50 -0.72
C ILE A 111 -1.12 0.34 -1.47
N ILE A 112 -0.90 -0.90 -1.01
CA ILE A 112 -1.40 -2.11 -1.65
C ILE A 112 -2.93 -2.10 -1.70
N THR A 113 -3.59 -1.80 -0.58
CA THR A 113 -5.05 -1.70 -0.52
C THR A 113 -5.60 -0.65 -1.49
N LYS A 114 -4.98 0.54 -1.60
CA LYS A 114 -5.42 1.57 -2.56
C LYS A 114 -5.24 1.18 -4.03
N ILE A 115 -4.31 0.29 -4.33
CA ILE A 115 -4.08 -0.23 -5.68
C ILE A 115 -5.11 -1.29 -6.02
N ILE A 116 -5.35 -2.18 -5.06
CA ILE A 116 -6.24 -3.31 -5.19
C ILE A 116 -7.69 -2.83 -5.22
N GLU A 117 -8.12 -2.00 -4.28
CA GLU A 117 -9.51 -1.52 -4.17
C GLU A 117 -9.93 -0.66 -5.37
N PRO A 118 -11.13 -0.92 -5.94
CA PRO A 118 -11.61 -0.14 -7.07
C PRO A 118 -11.72 1.33 -6.65
N GLY A 119 -11.48 2.24 -7.59
CA GLY A 119 -11.99 3.61 -7.43
C GLY A 119 -13.50 3.52 -7.27
N GLY A 120 -14.08 4.36 -6.41
CA GLY A 120 -15.54 4.40 -6.24
C GLY A 120 -16.30 4.68 -7.54
N GLU A 121 -17.61 4.87 -7.42
CA GLU A 121 -18.57 4.99 -8.53
C GLU A 121 -18.20 6.04 -9.61
N ASP A 122 -17.30 6.98 -9.30
CA ASP A 122 -16.81 8.03 -10.19
C ASP A 122 -15.80 7.58 -11.27
N GLY A 123 -15.71 6.28 -11.59
CA GLY A 123 -14.89 5.79 -12.71
C GLY A 123 -13.39 6.09 -12.56
N GLY A 124 -12.91 6.31 -11.34
CA GLY A 124 -11.52 6.60 -11.05
C GLY A 124 -10.59 5.51 -11.62
N SER A 125 -9.59 5.96 -12.39
CA SER A 125 -8.58 5.16 -13.10
C SER A 125 -8.44 3.73 -12.56
N ASN A 126 -8.88 2.75 -13.34
CA ASN A 126 -8.65 1.35 -13.02
C ASN A 126 -7.14 1.12 -12.98
N ARG A 127 -6.58 0.88 -11.78
CA ARG A 127 -5.14 0.64 -11.54
C ARG A 127 -4.68 -0.72 -12.04
N ALA A 128 -5.20 -1.17 -13.18
CA ALA A 128 -4.95 -2.49 -13.72
C ALA A 128 -3.46 -2.76 -14.00
N GLY A 129 -2.70 -1.73 -14.42
CA GLY A 129 -1.25 -1.84 -14.60
C GLY A 129 -0.53 -2.20 -13.30
N LEU A 130 -0.70 -1.36 -12.27
CA LEU A 130 -0.20 -1.63 -10.91
C LEU A 130 -0.70 -2.93 -10.31
N VAL A 131 -1.98 -3.31 -10.49
CA VAL A 131 -2.51 -4.59 -10.00
C VAL A 131 -1.81 -5.77 -10.69
N LYS A 132 -1.62 -5.71 -12.01
CA LYS A 132 -0.87 -6.73 -12.76
C LYS A 132 0.58 -6.78 -12.30
N GLN A 133 1.23 -5.64 -12.11
CA GLN A 133 2.60 -5.60 -11.59
C GLN A 133 2.64 -6.21 -10.18
N LEU A 134 1.70 -5.88 -9.29
CA LEU A 134 1.70 -6.39 -7.93
C LEU A 134 1.50 -7.91 -7.85
N LEU A 135 0.56 -8.45 -8.63
CA LEU A 135 0.11 -9.85 -8.53
C LEU A 135 0.78 -10.81 -9.51
N LEU A 136 1.19 -10.33 -10.69
CA LEU A 136 1.64 -11.18 -11.80
C LEU A 136 3.12 -10.98 -12.16
N SER A 137 3.76 -9.91 -11.68
CA SER A 137 5.18 -9.65 -11.96
C SER A 137 6.08 -10.60 -11.17
N PRO A 138 7.15 -11.14 -11.79
CA PRO A 138 8.17 -11.92 -11.10
C PRO A 138 9.03 -11.07 -10.13
N GLN A 139 8.95 -9.75 -10.18
CA GLN A 139 9.62 -8.84 -9.25
C GLN A 139 8.84 -8.73 -7.93
N CYS A 140 7.52 -8.47 -8.01
CA CYS A 140 6.69 -8.28 -6.82
C CYS A 140 6.39 -9.59 -6.10
N ARG A 141 5.98 -10.65 -6.82
CA ARG A 141 5.66 -11.98 -6.26
C ARG A 141 4.81 -11.92 -4.98
N LEU A 142 3.77 -11.08 -4.96
CA LEU A 142 3.05 -10.78 -3.72
C LEU A 142 2.43 -12.05 -3.12
N ILE A 143 1.86 -12.92 -3.95
CA ILE A 143 1.20 -14.15 -3.50
C ILE A 143 2.22 -15.09 -2.84
N GLU A 144 3.37 -15.30 -3.48
CA GLU A 144 4.44 -16.11 -2.93
C GLU A 144 4.97 -15.51 -1.63
N ARG A 145 5.16 -14.18 -1.55
CA ARG A 145 5.61 -13.51 -0.33
C ARG A 145 4.62 -13.68 0.84
N ILE A 146 3.31 -13.68 0.57
CA ILE A 146 2.27 -13.94 1.58
C ILE A 146 2.37 -15.39 2.09
N LEU A 147 2.52 -16.36 1.19
CA LEU A 147 2.64 -17.77 1.54
C LEU A 147 3.92 -18.03 2.35
N ASP A 148 5.06 -17.53 1.88
CA ASP A 148 6.36 -17.61 2.56
C ASP A 148 6.30 -17.01 3.96
N ALA A 149 5.66 -15.84 4.11
CA ALA A 149 5.50 -15.18 5.40
C ALA A 149 4.67 -16.01 6.38
N ASN A 150 3.58 -16.63 5.90
CA ASN A 150 2.76 -17.52 6.71
C ASN A 150 3.54 -18.75 7.19
N ASP A 151 4.35 -19.35 6.33
CA ASP A 151 5.16 -20.52 6.70
C ASP A 151 6.24 -20.17 7.71
N ARG A 152 6.99 -19.07 7.50
CA ARG A 152 8.01 -18.59 8.44
C ARG A 152 7.42 -18.22 9.79
N ASN A 153 6.20 -17.68 9.82
CA ASN A 153 5.54 -17.28 11.05
C ASN A 153 5.21 -18.45 11.99
N LYS A 154 5.15 -19.69 11.47
CA LYS A 154 4.95 -20.90 12.31
C LYS A 154 6.15 -21.17 13.21
N GLU A 155 7.35 -20.81 12.76
CA GLU A 155 8.61 -21.03 13.47
C GLU A 155 9.03 -19.79 14.26
N LYS A 156 8.96 -18.62 13.63
CA LYS A 156 9.36 -17.34 14.22
C LYS A 156 8.31 -16.26 13.95
N PRO A 157 7.53 -15.86 14.97
CA PRO A 157 6.53 -14.82 14.82
C PRO A 157 7.13 -13.49 14.36
N ALA A 158 6.54 -12.88 13.34
CA ALA A 158 6.96 -11.59 12.78
C ALA A 158 5.91 -10.49 13.05
N GLY A 159 6.38 -9.26 13.32
CA GLY A 159 5.51 -8.13 13.66
C GLY A 159 4.55 -7.71 12.52
N TYR A 160 4.91 -7.96 11.27
CA TYR A 160 4.07 -7.61 10.11
C TYR A 160 2.86 -8.53 9.89
N MET A 161 2.70 -9.62 10.63
CA MET A 161 1.74 -10.66 10.20
C MET A 161 0.27 -10.20 10.17
N GLY A 162 -0.13 -9.30 11.08
CA GLY A 162 -1.46 -8.69 10.99
C GLY A 162 -1.69 -7.93 9.68
N HIS A 163 -0.63 -7.30 9.15
CA HIS A 163 -0.65 -6.60 7.87
C HIS A 163 -0.67 -7.56 6.68
N VAL A 164 0.05 -8.68 6.74
CA VAL A 164 -0.01 -9.73 5.72
C VAL A 164 -1.43 -10.27 5.58
N VAL A 165 -2.11 -10.52 6.71
CA VAL A 165 -3.52 -10.95 6.71
C VAL A 165 -4.42 -9.89 6.07
N ALA A 166 -4.24 -8.60 6.42
CA ALA A 166 -5.01 -7.51 5.83
C ALA A 166 -4.81 -7.41 4.31
N ILE A 167 -3.57 -7.56 3.83
CA ILE A 167 -3.24 -7.59 2.40
C ILE A 167 -3.93 -8.78 1.72
N ALA A 168 -3.85 -9.98 2.30
CA ALA A 168 -4.50 -11.17 1.74
C ALA A 168 -6.02 -10.98 1.63
N GLN A 169 -6.65 -10.38 2.65
CA GLN A 169 -8.07 -10.05 2.63
C GLN A 169 -8.43 -9.06 1.51
N ALA A 170 -7.61 -8.03 1.29
CA ALA A 170 -7.81 -7.08 0.19
C ALA A 170 -7.74 -7.77 -1.18
N VAL A 171 -6.77 -8.67 -1.38
CA VAL A 171 -6.64 -9.48 -2.61
C VAL A 171 -7.88 -10.36 -2.83
N VAL A 172 -8.34 -11.08 -1.80
CA VAL A 172 -9.54 -11.92 -1.88
C VAL A 172 -10.80 -11.08 -2.18
N GLY A 173 -10.87 -9.87 -1.64
CA GLY A 173 -11.95 -8.91 -1.92
C GLY A 173 -12.10 -8.63 -3.42
N GLN A 174 -10.99 -8.47 -4.15
CA GLN A 174 -11.02 -8.27 -5.61
C GLN A 174 -11.59 -9.47 -6.36
N CYS A 175 -11.22 -10.68 -5.96
CA CYS A 175 -11.73 -11.89 -6.60
C CYS A 175 -13.25 -12.04 -6.43
N ARG A 176 -13.82 -11.52 -5.34
CA ARG A 176 -15.26 -11.53 -5.07
C ARG A 176 -16.05 -10.46 -5.82
N GLY A 177 -15.39 -9.36 -6.23
CA GLY A 177 -15.99 -8.26 -6.98
C GLY A 177 -16.08 -8.47 -8.49
N ALA A 178 -15.47 -9.54 -9.03
CA ALA A 178 -15.68 -9.91 -10.42
C ALA A 178 -17.14 -10.40 -10.59
N PRO A 179 -17.94 -9.83 -11.50
CA PRO A 179 -19.30 -10.31 -11.73
C PRO A 179 -19.24 -11.75 -12.22
N GLY A 180 -19.51 -12.68 -11.30
CA GLY A 180 -19.82 -14.07 -11.63
C GLY A 180 -21.05 -14.07 -12.54
N GLY A 181 -20.93 -14.76 -13.67
CA GLY A 181 -21.93 -14.82 -14.72
C GLY A 181 -23.34 -15.07 -14.18
N GLY A 182 -24.30 -14.34 -14.77
CA GLY A 182 -25.71 -14.50 -14.51
C GLY A 182 -26.16 -15.94 -14.74
N GLY A 183 -26.39 -16.66 -13.65
CA GLY A 183 -27.33 -17.76 -13.61
C GLY A 183 -28.71 -17.19 -13.38
N ALA A 184 -29.38 -16.76 -14.45
CA ALA A 184 -30.82 -16.50 -14.43
C ALA A 184 -31.54 -17.82 -14.13
N GLY A 185 -31.83 -18.07 -12.84
CA GLY A 185 -32.77 -19.08 -12.42
C GLY A 185 -34.20 -18.61 -12.71
N ALA A 186 -34.60 -18.65 -13.98
CA ALA A 186 -36.01 -18.62 -14.37
C ALA A 186 -36.61 -20.00 -14.08
N GLY A 187 -37.06 -20.21 -12.85
CA GLY A 187 -37.91 -21.35 -12.49
C GLY A 187 -39.37 -21.00 -12.77
N GLY A 188 -39.81 -21.19 -14.01
CA GLY A 188 -41.22 -21.34 -14.34
C GLY A 188 -41.63 -22.81 -14.15
N GLY A 189 -42.65 -23.03 -13.33
CA GLY A 189 -43.29 -24.32 -13.07
C GLY A 189 -44.46 -24.12 -12.14
#